data_AF-A0A0C9RBP6-F1
#
_entry.id   AF-A0A0C9RBP6-F1
#
_cell.length_a   1.000
_cell.length_b   1.000
_cell.length_c   1.000
_cell.angle_alpha   90.00
_cell.angle_beta   90.00
_cell.angle_gamma   90.00
#
_symmetry.space_group_name_H-M   'P 1'
#
loop_
_entity.id
_entity.type
_entity.pdbx_description
1 polymer ?
#
loop_
_entity_poly.entity_id
_entity_poly.type
_entity_poly.pdbx_seq_one_letter_code
_entity_poly.pdbx_strand_id
1 'polypeptide(L)'
;MRPSPSYYAIYSSTAKMESLFKTAMNGGLVKRDGIWNLVFTDMHYKNFKYISGPDTLNIMVGILSMNPSVCCRLIGEYPCTCPPNFDIYPKFFEKLIFLLVSTITQIQKSGVDVEPIKGQCMTSNGNPIIDPEKNATLRTFLTTLTTNVESDNDMFEFWTERNLIQMRAEINLETLEGGNLEMLGNWTKKSGIIPAPGKDIQPAKRFFRVGTAEALPWTTKKRDPNTGEVMTDKDGKIIWEGYCIDFIQKLAEKMNFDYELVIPEDNSFGHKLPSGKWNGLVGDLSRGVSPLESPQINALTPSTSPFNSPRCLLFFLNGISNAT
;
A
#
# COMPACT_ATOMS: atom_id res chain seq x y z
N MET A 1 15.10 8.88 -12.15
CA MET A 1 13.63 9.09 -12.07
C MET A 1 13.01 7.92 -11.35
N ARG A 2 12.23 8.16 -10.29
CA ARG A 2 11.68 7.10 -9.43
C ARG A 2 10.32 6.63 -9.98
N PRO A 3 10.08 5.32 -10.14
CA PRO A 3 8.79 4.78 -10.52
C PRO A 3 7.66 5.37 -9.68
N SER A 4 6.52 5.74 -10.29
CA SER A 4 5.29 5.97 -9.54
C SER A 4 4.94 4.64 -8.85
N PRO A 5 4.70 4.62 -7.53
CA PRO A 5 4.39 3.40 -6.82
C PRO A 5 3.22 2.65 -7.46
N SER A 6 3.37 1.33 -7.62
CA SER A 6 2.28 0.47 -8.11
C SER A 6 1.14 0.35 -7.10
N TYR A 7 1.44 0.61 -5.82
CA TYR A 7 0.50 0.55 -4.70
C TYR A 7 0.81 1.66 -3.70
N TYR A 8 -0.22 2.16 -3.04
CA TYR A 8 -0.11 3.10 -1.94
C TYR A 8 -0.72 2.49 -0.69
N ALA A 9 -0.13 2.79 0.46
CA ALA A 9 -0.67 2.39 1.75
C ALA A 9 -0.70 3.57 2.71
N ILE A 10 -1.80 3.74 3.43
CA ILE A 10 -1.91 4.66 4.57
C ILE A 10 -2.05 3.82 5.83
N TYR A 11 -1.20 4.07 6.82
CA TYR A 11 -1.29 3.46 8.13
C TYR A 11 -1.74 4.52 9.14
N SER A 12 -2.95 4.39 9.69
CA SER A 12 -3.49 5.41 10.60
C SER A 12 -4.64 4.91 11.48
N SER A 13 -4.99 5.70 12.49
CA SER A 13 -6.26 5.53 13.21
C SER A 13 -7.42 6.02 12.34
N THR A 14 -8.63 5.51 12.59
CA THR A 14 -9.85 5.89 11.88
C THR A 14 -10.04 7.41 11.87
N ALA A 15 -9.79 8.08 13.00
CA ALA A 15 -9.92 9.53 13.13
C ALA A 15 -8.99 10.33 12.20
N LYS A 16 -7.76 9.84 11.96
CA LYS A 16 -6.78 10.50 11.09
C LYS A 16 -6.87 10.04 9.65
N MET A 17 -7.30 8.81 9.41
CA MET A 17 -7.41 8.19 8.09
C MET A 17 -8.23 9.06 7.12
N GLU A 18 -9.33 9.63 7.59
CA GLU A 18 -10.17 10.52 6.78
C GLU A 18 -9.37 11.70 6.21
N SER A 19 -8.66 12.43 7.08
CA SER A 19 -7.89 13.60 6.65
C SER A 19 -6.79 13.26 5.64
N LEU A 20 -6.10 12.13 5.85
CA LEU A 20 -5.00 11.68 5.00
C LEU A 20 -5.52 11.20 3.64
N PHE A 21 -6.55 10.37 3.65
CA PHE A 21 -7.14 9.83 2.42
C PHE A 21 -7.81 10.92 1.60
N LYS A 22 -8.51 11.87 2.25
CA LYS A 22 -9.06 13.06 1.59
C LYS A 22 -7.99 13.92 0.94
N THR A 23 -6.84 14.09 1.58
CA THR A 23 -5.71 14.82 0.98
C THR A 23 -5.20 14.11 -0.28
N ALA A 24 -5.11 12.77 -0.26
CA ALA A 24 -4.72 11.98 -1.43
C ALA A 24 -5.75 12.08 -2.58
N MET A 25 -7.05 12.05 -2.26
CA MET A 25 -8.12 12.26 -3.25
C MET A 25 -8.07 13.65 -3.87
N ASN A 26 -7.96 14.70 -3.04
CA ASN A 26 -7.86 16.08 -3.50
C ASN A 26 -6.60 16.33 -4.33
N GLY A 27 -5.50 15.63 -4.01
CA GLY A 27 -4.26 15.62 -4.81
C GLY A 27 -4.36 14.82 -6.12
N GLY A 28 -5.51 14.21 -6.42
CA GLY A 28 -5.71 13.44 -7.64
C GLY A 28 -4.92 12.13 -7.71
N LEU A 29 -4.49 11.58 -6.57
CA LEU A 29 -3.73 10.33 -6.50
C LEU A 29 -4.63 9.08 -6.47
N VAL A 30 -5.89 9.27 -6.13
CA VAL A 30 -6.89 8.21 -5.92
C VAL A 30 -7.81 8.15 -7.15
N LYS A 31 -7.34 7.47 -8.20
CA LYS A 31 -8.02 7.44 -9.52
C LYS A 31 -8.26 6.03 -10.07
N ARG A 32 -7.65 5.01 -9.49
CA ARG A 32 -7.58 3.66 -10.05
C ARG A 32 -7.89 2.63 -8.97
N ASP A 33 -8.54 1.56 -9.40
CA ASP A 33 -8.99 0.46 -8.55
C ASP A 33 -7.83 -0.39 -8.02
N GLY A 34 -7.93 -0.80 -6.76
CA GLY A 34 -7.03 -1.78 -6.15
C GLY A 34 -5.63 -1.26 -5.82
N ILE A 35 -5.38 0.05 -5.96
CA ILE A 35 -4.04 0.63 -5.73
C ILE A 35 -3.86 1.09 -4.28
N TRP A 36 -4.90 1.66 -3.70
CA TRP A 36 -4.87 2.19 -2.34
C TRP A 36 -5.26 1.11 -1.34
N ASN A 37 -4.44 0.99 -0.29
CA ASN A 37 -4.67 0.09 0.84
C ASN A 37 -4.68 0.91 2.13
N LEU A 38 -5.80 0.92 2.83
CA LEU A 38 -5.98 1.65 4.09
C LEU A 38 -5.82 0.67 5.24
N VAL A 39 -4.76 0.85 6.01
CA VAL A 39 -4.43 0.02 7.16
C VAL A 39 -4.86 0.76 8.43
N PHE A 40 -5.91 0.24 9.07
CA PHE A 40 -6.46 0.79 10.29
C PHE A 40 -5.73 0.23 11.51
N THR A 41 -5.41 1.13 12.44
CA THR A 41 -4.66 0.82 13.67
C THR A 41 -5.53 0.67 14.91
N ASP A 42 -6.84 0.88 14.74
CA ASP A 42 -7.85 0.76 15.77
C ASP A 42 -9.00 -0.15 15.30
N MET A 43 -9.94 -0.43 16.20
CA MET A 43 -11.13 -1.24 15.91
C MET A 43 -12.31 -0.41 15.38
N HIS A 44 -12.13 0.90 15.19
CA HIS A 44 -13.20 1.84 14.83
C HIS A 44 -13.39 1.99 13.33
N TYR A 45 -12.68 1.22 12.51
CA TYR A 45 -12.62 1.40 11.04
C TYR A 45 -13.98 1.45 10.35
N LYS A 46 -15.01 0.78 10.89
CA LYS A 46 -16.38 0.83 10.36
C LYS A 46 -17.00 2.22 10.41
N ASN A 47 -16.52 3.11 11.29
CA ASN A 47 -16.96 4.51 11.36
C ASN A 47 -16.32 5.40 10.28
N PHE A 48 -15.45 4.85 9.44
CA PHE A 48 -14.88 5.57 8.32
C PHE A 48 -15.99 6.01 7.34
N LYS A 49 -15.95 7.27 6.91
CA LYS A 49 -17.04 7.92 6.14
C LYS A 49 -17.39 7.22 4.85
N TYR A 50 -16.44 6.55 4.21
CA TYR A 50 -16.68 5.84 2.96
C TYR A 50 -17.20 4.40 3.16
N ILE A 51 -17.30 3.94 4.41
CA ILE A 51 -17.89 2.66 4.80
C ILE A 51 -19.31 2.86 5.35
N SER A 52 -19.49 3.78 6.30
CA SER A 52 -20.77 4.00 7.00
C SER A 52 -21.42 5.35 6.74
N GLY A 53 -20.73 6.27 6.06
CA GLY A 53 -21.25 7.58 5.73
C GLY A 53 -21.99 7.63 4.38
N PRO A 54 -22.51 8.81 4.01
CA PRO A 54 -23.20 9.00 2.73
C PRO A 54 -22.23 9.08 1.54
N ASP A 55 -20.93 9.22 1.79
CA ASP A 55 -19.92 9.42 0.77
C ASP A 55 -19.56 8.08 0.11
N THR A 56 -19.73 7.98 -1.20
CA THR A 56 -19.37 6.79 -1.98
C THR A 56 -18.05 7.00 -2.70
N LEU A 57 -17.23 5.95 -2.75
CA LEU A 57 -16.04 5.91 -3.60
C LEU A 57 -16.39 5.31 -4.96
N ASN A 58 -15.94 5.97 -6.03
CA ASN A 58 -16.05 5.47 -7.41
C ASN A 58 -14.91 4.51 -7.76
N ILE A 59 -14.09 4.13 -6.78
CA ILE A 59 -12.95 3.23 -6.96
C ILE A 59 -12.94 2.16 -5.87
N MET A 60 -12.33 1.03 -6.20
CA MET A 60 -12.07 -0.05 -5.24
C MET A 60 -10.83 0.24 -4.39
N VAL A 61 -10.98 0.15 -3.07
CA VAL A 61 -9.91 0.39 -2.09
C VAL A 61 -9.75 -0.83 -1.18
N GLY A 62 -8.51 -1.23 -0.90
CA GLY A 62 -8.21 -2.27 0.08
C GLY A 62 -8.33 -1.74 1.50
N ILE A 63 -8.97 -2.50 2.39
CA ILE A 63 -9.13 -2.20 3.81
C ILE A 63 -8.44 -3.32 4.59
N LEU A 64 -7.47 -2.95 5.42
CA LEU A 64 -6.79 -3.87 6.34
C LEU A 64 -7.14 -3.46 7.76
N SER A 65 -7.82 -4.34 8.47
CA SER A 65 -8.33 -4.09 9.82
C SER A 65 -7.97 -5.24 10.75
N MET A 66 -7.86 -4.97 12.05
CA MET A 66 -7.60 -6.02 13.05
C MET A 66 -8.82 -6.93 13.19
N ASN A 67 -8.61 -8.24 13.26
CA ASN A 67 -9.69 -9.22 13.37
C ASN A 67 -10.45 -9.04 14.71
N PRO A 68 -11.79 -8.98 14.69
CA PRO A 68 -12.61 -8.89 15.90
C PRO A 68 -12.37 -10.00 16.94
N SER A 69 -11.83 -11.17 16.55
CA SER A 69 -11.40 -12.23 17.48
C SER A 69 -10.38 -11.73 18.51
N VAL A 70 -9.49 -10.81 18.12
CA VAL A 70 -8.43 -10.22 18.96
C VAL A 70 -9.04 -9.49 20.16
N CYS A 71 -10.09 -8.71 19.91
CA CYS A 71 -10.85 -8.00 20.93
C CYS A 71 -11.47 -8.97 21.96
N CYS A 72 -12.04 -10.08 21.50
CA CYS A 72 -12.62 -11.08 22.39
C CYS A 72 -11.58 -11.78 23.27
N ARG A 73 -10.39 -12.05 22.75
CA ARG A 73 -9.28 -12.58 23.56
C ARG A 73 -8.80 -11.59 24.62
N LEU A 74 -8.84 -10.29 24.32
CA LEU A 74 -8.48 -9.25 25.27
C LEU A 74 -9.52 -9.08 26.38
N ILE A 75 -10.81 -9.22 26.06
CA ILE A 75 -11.91 -9.20 27.04
C ILE A 75 -11.83 -10.44 27.94
N GLY A 76 -11.66 -11.63 27.37
CA GLY A 76 -11.55 -12.89 28.12
C GLY A 76 -12.88 -13.42 28.64
N GLU A 77 -14.00 -12.96 28.11
CA GLU A 77 -15.36 -13.43 28.44
C GLU A 77 -15.94 -14.24 27.27
N TYR A 78 -16.74 -15.27 27.57
CA TYR A 78 -17.45 -16.07 26.57
C TYR A 78 -18.92 -16.24 26.96
N PRO A 79 -19.89 -16.00 26.05
CA PRO A 79 -19.73 -15.56 24.67
C PRO A 79 -19.32 -14.08 24.56
N CYS A 80 -18.47 -13.74 23.59
CA CYS A 80 -18.00 -12.37 23.37
C CYS A 80 -18.61 -11.75 22.11
N THR A 81 -19.04 -10.49 22.23
CA THR A 81 -19.32 -9.61 21.11
C THR A 81 -18.36 -8.43 21.19
N CYS A 82 -17.49 -8.24 20.20
CA CYS A 82 -16.55 -7.13 20.23
C CYS A 82 -17.30 -5.79 20.12
N PRO A 83 -17.14 -4.86 21.09
CA PRO A 83 -17.74 -3.54 21.00
C PRO A 83 -17.19 -2.75 19.80
N PRO A 84 -18.03 -1.97 19.09
CA PRO A 84 -17.56 -1.15 17.96
C PRO A 84 -16.56 -0.06 18.38
N ASN A 85 -16.55 0.31 19.67
CA ASN A 85 -15.66 1.31 20.24
C ASN A 85 -14.52 0.71 21.08
N PHE A 86 -14.07 -0.50 20.74
CA PHE A 86 -13.06 -1.19 21.54
C PHE A 86 -11.66 -0.59 21.40
N ASP A 87 -11.11 -0.11 22.51
CA ASP A 87 -9.73 0.33 22.60
C ASP A 87 -8.81 -0.83 23.01
N ILE A 88 -7.89 -1.19 22.11
CA ILE A 88 -6.95 -2.31 22.31
C ILE A 88 -5.99 -2.01 23.48
N TYR A 89 -5.44 -0.80 23.54
CA TYR A 89 -4.32 -0.48 24.41
C TYR A 89 -4.61 -0.68 25.91
N PRO A 90 -5.70 -0.16 26.50
CA PRO A 90 -5.97 -0.34 27.92
C PRO A 90 -6.09 -1.80 28.33
N LYS A 91 -6.77 -2.62 27.51
CA LYS A 91 -6.97 -4.04 27.79
C LYS A 91 -5.71 -4.86 27.58
N PHE A 92 -4.94 -4.55 26.53
CA PHE A 92 -3.63 -5.15 26.31
C PHE A 92 -2.68 -4.85 27.47
N PHE A 93 -2.65 -3.60 27.96
CA PHE A 93 -1.81 -3.19 29.07
C PHE A 93 -2.20 -3.92 30.37
N GLU A 94 -3.50 -4.03 30.66
CA GLU A 94 -4.01 -4.80 31.80
C GLU A 94 -3.49 -6.25 31.78
N LYS A 95 -3.63 -6.94 30.64
CA LYS A 95 -3.13 -8.33 30.48
C LYS A 95 -1.60 -8.42 30.56
N LEU A 96 -0.88 -7.43 30.05
CA LEU A 96 0.58 -7.38 30.13
C LEU A 96 1.05 -7.30 31.58
N ILE A 97 0.38 -6.49 32.42
CA ILE A 97 0.68 -6.44 33.86
C ILE A 97 0.44 -7.81 34.51
N PHE A 98 -0.66 -8.49 34.18
CA PHE A 98 -0.90 -9.85 34.68
C PHE A 98 0.21 -10.84 34.29
N LEU A 99 0.68 -10.79 33.04
CA LEU A 99 1.81 -11.61 32.57
C LEU A 99 3.10 -11.31 33.34
N LEU A 100 3.41 -10.04 33.59
CA LEU A 100 4.61 -9.65 34.33
C LEU A 100 4.53 -10.09 35.79
N VAL A 101 3.38 -9.88 36.44
CA VAL A 101 3.15 -10.30 37.83
C VAL A 101 3.22 -11.82 37.96
N SER A 102 2.60 -12.57 37.04
CA SER A 102 2.64 -14.04 37.06
C SER A 102 4.07 -14.56 36.86
N THR A 103 4.83 -13.95 35.95
CA THR A 103 6.24 -14.28 35.70
C THR A 103 7.10 -14.04 36.93
N ILE A 104 7.00 -12.88 37.58
CA ILE A 104 7.76 -12.57 38.80
C ILE A 104 7.37 -13.53 39.93
N THR A 105 6.08 -13.83 40.08
CA THR A 105 5.58 -14.76 41.10
C THR A 105 6.14 -16.17 40.90
N GLN A 106 6.25 -16.64 39.65
CA GLN A 106 6.86 -17.94 39.35
C GLN A 106 8.36 -17.96 39.70
N ILE A 107 9.09 -16.90 39.35
CA ILE A 107 10.53 -16.78 39.65
C ILE A 107 10.79 -16.80 41.15
N GLN A 108 9.97 -16.07 41.93
CA GLN A 108 10.03 -16.08 43.40
C GLN A 108 9.78 -17.48 43.97
N LYS A 109 8.78 -18.20 43.44
CA LYS A 109 8.48 -19.59 43.85
C LYS A 109 9.62 -20.55 43.53
N SER A 110 10.41 -20.28 42.49
CA SER A 110 11.61 -21.04 42.15
C SER A 110 12.83 -20.73 43.04
N GLY A 111 12.69 -19.84 44.03
CA GLY A 111 13.74 -19.52 45.00
C GLY A 111 14.76 -18.49 44.50
N VAL A 112 14.46 -17.79 43.41
CA VAL A 112 15.31 -16.71 42.89
C VAL A 112 14.90 -15.39 43.55
N ASP A 113 15.89 -14.71 44.13
CA ASP A 113 15.70 -13.40 44.73
C ASP A 113 15.51 -12.31 43.65
N VAL A 114 14.48 -11.49 43.83
CA VAL A 114 14.05 -10.43 42.90
C VAL A 114 13.88 -9.09 43.63
N GLU A 115 14.64 -8.88 44.70
CA GLU A 115 14.59 -7.63 45.46
C GLU A 115 14.83 -6.38 44.58
N PRO A 116 14.06 -5.29 44.80
CA PRO A 116 14.21 -4.05 44.04
C PRO A 116 15.60 -3.44 44.22
N ILE A 117 16.30 -3.22 43.10
CA ILE A 117 17.61 -2.54 43.08
C ILE A 117 17.40 -1.03 42.87
N LYS A 118 18.07 -0.21 43.68
CA LYS A 118 18.09 1.26 43.48
C LYS A 118 19.04 1.59 42.32
N GLY A 119 18.52 2.19 41.25
CA GLY A 119 19.31 2.74 40.15
C GLY A 119 19.36 4.27 40.20
N GLN A 120 20.53 4.86 39.97
CA GLN A 120 20.68 6.29 39.68
C GLN A 120 20.98 6.45 38.19
N CYS A 121 20.20 7.29 37.49
CA CYS A 121 20.53 7.69 36.12
C CYS A 121 21.79 8.55 36.15
N MET A 122 22.96 7.98 35.84
CA MET A 122 24.20 8.74 35.77
C MET A 122 24.22 9.61 34.52
N THR A 123 24.41 10.92 34.69
CA THR A 123 24.57 11.90 33.61
C THR A 123 26.02 11.98 33.07
N SER A 124 26.86 10.98 33.33
CA SER A 124 28.29 11.01 32.97
C SER A 124 28.72 9.80 32.15
N ASN A 125 29.42 10.10 31.05
CA ASN A 125 30.02 9.26 30.00
C ASN A 125 30.74 7.97 30.43
N GLY A 126 30.03 7.05 31.07
CA GLY A 126 30.43 5.66 31.21
C GLY A 126 29.16 4.84 31.10
N ASN A 127 28.89 4.28 29.91
CA ASN A 127 27.86 3.26 29.79
C ASN A 127 28.27 2.13 30.75
N PRO A 128 27.50 1.83 31.82
CA PRO A 128 27.76 0.60 32.55
C PRO A 128 27.63 -0.52 31.53
N ILE A 129 28.72 -1.27 31.33
CA ILE A 129 28.69 -2.48 30.51
C ILE A 129 27.88 -3.50 31.31
N ILE A 130 26.56 -3.45 31.16
CA ILE A 130 25.66 -4.49 31.66
C ILE A 130 25.92 -5.68 30.76
N ASP A 131 26.79 -6.59 31.21
CA ASP A 131 27.05 -7.86 30.55
C ASP A 131 25.80 -8.75 30.70
N PRO A 132 24.99 -8.92 29.65
CA PRO A 132 23.73 -9.68 29.72
C PRO A 132 23.98 -11.16 30.02
N GLU A 133 25.20 -11.64 29.81
CA GLU A 133 25.57 -13.02 30.09
C GLU A 133 25.88 -13.28 31.58
N LYS A 134 26.21 -12.24 32.36
CA LYS A 134 26.59 -12.40 33.77
C LYS A 134 25.46 -12.19 34.76
N ASN A 135 24.29 -11.71 34.32
CA ASN A 135 23.16 -11.49 35.21
C ASN A 135 22.23 -12.71 35.20
N ALA A 136 22.52 -13.70 36.04
CA ALA A 136 21.74 -14.93 36.16
C ALA A 136 20.24 -14.65 36.38
N THR A 137 19.90 -13.63 37.18
CA THR A 137 18.52 -13.21 37.44
C THR A 137 17.82 -12.70 36.18
N LEU A 138 18.51 -11.91 35.35
CA LEU A 138 17.98 -11.42 34.07
C LEU A 138 17.73 -12.57 33.10
N ARG A 139 18.65 -13.54 33.02
CA ARG A 139 18.50 -14.74 32.17
C ARG A 139 17.29 -15.55 32.61
N THR A 140 17.17 -15.85 33.91
CA THR A 140 16.00 -16.54 34.45
C THR A 140 14.71 -15.78 34.15
N PHE A 141 14.69 -14.46 34.34
CA PHE A 141 13.53 -13.63 34.02
C PHE A 141 13.13 -13.74 32.55
N LEU A 142 14.07 -13.52 31.62
CA LEU A 142 13.78 -13.57 30.19
C LEU A 142 13.35 -14.96 29.74
N THR A 143 13.96 -16.03 30.26
CA THR A 143 13.56 -17.40 29.95
C THR A 143 12.15 -17.69 30.45
N THR A 144 11.84 -17.41 31.72
CA THR A 144 10.50 -17.66 32.27
C THR A 144 9.44 -16.80 31.58
N LEU A 145 9.74 -15.53 31.29
CA LEU A 145 8.85 -14.65 30.55
C LEU A 145 8.54 -15.21 29.17
N THR A 146 9.56 -15.64 28.42
CA THR A 146 9.39 -16.19 27.07
C THR A 146 8.58 -17.48 27.12
N THR A 147 8.83 -18.37 28.08
CA THR A 147 8.02 -19.59 28.27
C THR A 147 6.55 -19.27 28.58
N ASN A 148 6.29 -18.26 29.41
CA ASN A 148 4.92 -17.84 29.72
C ASN A 148 4.22 -17.25 28.49
N VAL A 149 4.92 -16.44 27.69
CA VAL A 149 4.42 -15.91 26.42
C VAL A 149 4.14 -17.03 25.41
N GLU A 150 5.01 -18.03 25.31
CA GLU A 150 4.80 -19.20 24.43
C GLU A 150 3.64 -20.08 24.90
N SER A 151 3.42 -20.15 26.21
CA SER A 151 2.28 -20.87 26.81
C SER A 151 0.95 -20.17 26.54
N ASP A 152 0.96 -18.83 26.49
CA ASP A 152 -0.14 -18.00 26.04
C ASP A 152 -0.12 -17.93 24.50
N ASN A 153 -0.57 -19.01 23.86
CA ASN A 153 -0.54 -19.13 22.40
C ASN A 153 -1.46 -18.13 21.68
N ASP A 154 -2.18 -17.26 22.38
CA ASP A 154 -3.29 -16.52 21.79
C ASP A 154 -3.09 -14.99 21.79
N MET A 155 -2.34 -14.42 22.75
CA MET A 155 -2.28 -12.95 22.90
C MET A 155 -0.92 -12.33 22.61
N PHE A 156 0.13 -12.83 23.24
CA PHE A 156 1.45 -12.18 23.23
C PHE A 156 2.40 -12.82 22.22
N GLU A 157 3.34 -12.01 21.77
CA GLU A 157 4.49 -12.46 21.00
C GLU A 157 5.74 -11.76 21.53
N PHE A 158 6.82 -12.53 21.71
CA PHE A 158 8.10 -11.98 22.13
C PHE A 158 9.03 -11.83 20.92
N TRP A 159 9.41 -10.60 20.61
CA TRP A 159 10.40 -10.29 19.59
C TRP A 159 11.79 -10.25 20.21
N THR A 160 12.50 -11.38 20.11
CA THR A 160 13.81 -11.63 20.72
C THR A 160 14.87 -10.59 20.37
N GLU A 161 14.98 -10.19 19.11
CA GLU A 161 16.00 -9.23 18.64
C GLU A 161 15.85 -7.84 19.26
N ARG A 162 14.61 -7.45 19.62
CA ARG A 162 14.30 -6.14 20.18
C ARG A 162 13.95 -6.17 21.67
N ASN A 163 13.96 -7.36 22.30
CA ASN A 163 13.44 -7.59 23.64
C ASN A 163 12.05 -6.94 23.85
N LEU A 164 11.18 -7.10 22.85
CA LEU A 164 9.88 -6.42 22.80
C LEU A 164 8.75 -7.44 22.91
N ILE A 165 7.87 -7.26 23.88
CA ILE A 165 6.56 -7.94 23.90
C ILE A 165 5.63 -7.14 23.00
N GLN A 166 5.05 -7.79 22.02
CA GLN A 166 4.03 -7.23 21.15
C GLN A 166 2.76 -8.09 21.18
N MET A 167 1.66 -7.50 20.74
CA MET A 167 0.42 -8.24 20.55
C MET A 167 0.50 -9.05 19.25
N ARG A 168 -0.04 -10.27 19.26
CA ARG A 168 -0.22 -11.05 18.05
C ARG A 168 -1.26 -10.38 17.15
N ALA A 169 -0.81 -9.89 16.00
CA ALA A 169 -1.69 -9.28 15.01
C ALA A 169 -2.35 -10.35 14.13
N GLU A 170 -3.67 -10.25 14.01
CA GLU A 170 -4.47 -10.97 13.02
C GLU A 170 -5.23 -9.93 12.21
N ILE A 171 -5.00 -9.90 10.91
CA ILE A 171 -5.51 -8.85 10.04
C ILE A 171 -6.54 -9.45 9.09
N ASN A 172 -7.70 -8.80 8.98
CA ASN A 172 -8.67 -9.07 7.93
C ASN A 172 -8.32 -8.21 6.71
N LEU A 173 -8.39 -8.82 5.53
CA LEU A 173 -8.23 -8.15 4.26
C LEU A 173 -9.61 -8.05 3.63
N GLU A 174 -10.08 -6.83 3.41
CA GLU A 174 -11.39 -6.52 2.85
C GLU A 174 -11.21 -5.58 1.64
N THR A 175 -12.11 -5.66 0.66
CA THR A 175 -12.25 -4.65 -0.40
C THR A 175 -13.46 -3.78 -0.14
N LEU A 176 -13.29 -2.48 -0.32
CA LEU A 176 -14.37 -1.50 -0.27
C LEU A 176 -14.71 -1.06 -1.70
N GLU A 177 -15.92 -1.41 -2.14
CA GLU A 177 -16.46 -1.01 -3.45
C GLU A 177 -17.91 -0.57 -3.29
N GLY A 178 -18.23 0.67 -3.69
CA GLY A 178 -19.60 1.20 -3.60
C GLY A 178 -20.19 1.21 -2.18
N GLY A 179 -19.36 1.31 -1.15
CA GLY A 179 -19.76 1.25 0.27
C GLY A 179 -19.89 -0.17 0.84
N ASN A 180 -19.72 -1.21 0.03
CA ASN A 180 -19.76 -2.60 0.47
C ASN A 180 -18.36 -3.10 0.82
N LEU A 181 -18.24 -3.73 1.99
CA LEU A 181 -17.04 -4.45 2.40
C LEU A 181 -17.16 -5.91 2.00
N GLU A 182 -16.21 -6.39 1.21
CA GLU A 182 -16.11 -7.78 0.84
C GLU A 182 -14.85 -8.41 1.45
N MET A 183 -15.01 -9.52 2.17
CA MET A 183 -13.91 -10.24 2.80
C MET A 183 -13.08 -10.96 1.73
N LEU A 184 -11.81 -10.61 1.60
CA LEU A 184 -10.85 -11.26 0.71
C LEU A 184 -10.04 -12.35 1.40
N GLY A 185 -9.81 -12.23 2.71
CA GLY A 185 -9.01 -13.19 3.44
C GLY A 185 -8.55 -12.69 4.79
N ASN A 186 -7.68 -13.45 5.43
CA ASN A 186 -7.03 -13.07 6.67
C ASN A 186 -5.51 -13.21 6.55
N TRP A 187 -4.79 -12.52 7.42
CA TRP A 187 -3.35 -12.61 7.53
C TRP A 187 -2.96 -12.86 8.98
N THR A 188 -2.01 -13.78 9.16
CA THR A 188 -1.30 -13.97 10.41
C THR A 188 0.20 -14.06 10.13
N LYS A 189 1.04 -13.75 11.11
CA LYS A 189 2.50 -13.90 10.97
C LYS A 189 2.93 -15.33 10.60
N LYS A 190 2.21 -16.35 11.11
CA LYS A 190 2.56 -17.77 10.91
C LYS A 190 2.10 -18.30 9.55
N SER A 191 0.89 -17.95 9.12
CA SER A 191 0.29 -18.49 7.89
C SER A 191 0.48 -17.60 6.67
N GLY A 192 0.91 -16.35 6.84
CA GLY A 192 0.81 -15.35 5.78
C GLY A 192 -0.65 -15.04 5.45
N ILE A 193 -0.89 -14.61 4.21
CA ILE A 193 -2.23 -14.31 3.69
C ILE A 193 -2.92 -15.62 3.30
N ILE A 194 -4.11 -15.86 3.84
CA ILE A 194 -5.00 -16.95 3.42
C ILE A 194 -6.25 -16.32 2.79
N PRO A 195 -6.55 -16.58 1.52
CA PRO A 195 -7.77 -16.11 0.88
C PRO A 195 -9.04 -16.72 1.49
N ALA A 196 -10.14 -15.98 1.45
CA ALA A 196 -11.45 -16.48 1.83
C ALA A 196 -11.92 -17.59 0.85
N PRO A 197 -12.81 -18.51 1.27
CA PRO A 197 -13.26 -19.61 0.41
C PRO A 197 -13.87 -19.11 -0.90
N GLY A 198 -13.33 -19.57 -2.04
CA GLY A 198 -13.78 -19.16 -3.37
C GLY A 198 -13.39 -17.74 -3.78
N LYS A 199 -12.49 -17.09 -3.03
CA LYS A 199 -11.91 -15.79 -3.39
C LYS A 199 -10.46 -15.95 -3.80
N ASP A 200 -10.05 -15.16 -4.78
CA ASP A 200 -8.66 -15.02 -5.20
C ASP A 200 -8.27 -13.55 -5.17
N ILE A 201 -7.08 -13.25 -4.65
CA ILE A 201 -6.60 -11.88 -4.50
C ILE A 201 -5.87 -11.51 -5.79
N GLN A 202 -6.61 -10.90 -6.71
CA GLN A 202 -6.05 -10.47 -7.97
C GLN A 202 -5.17 -9.22 -7.78
N PRO A 203 -4.01 -9.14 -8.45
CA PRO A 203 -3.22 -7.93 -8.47
C PRO A 203 -4.00 -6.81 -9.18
N ALA A 204 -3.75 -5.56 -8.79
CA ALA A 204 -4.31 -4.42 -9.48
C ALA A 204 -3.93 -4.46 -10.96
N LYS A 205 -4.87 -4.05 -11.82
CA LYS A 205 -4.67 -4.02 -13.26
C LYS A 205 -3.46 -3.13 -13.59
N ARG A 206 -2.57 -3.62 -14.45
CA ARG A 206 -1.40 -2.84 -14.85
C ARG A 206 -1.86 -1.56 -15.53
N PHE A 207 -1.13 -0.48 -15.32
CA PHE A 207 -1.43 0.80 -15.94
C PHE A 207 -0.19 1.32 -16.65
N PHE A 208 -0.36 1.89 -17.83
CA PHE A 208 0.72 2.45 -18.62
C PHE A 208 0.39 3.88 -19.03
N ARG A 209 1.37 4.76 -18.97
CA ARG A 209 1.31 6.02 -19.69
C ARG A 209 1.87 5.81 -21.08
N VAL A 210 1.13 6.21 -22.10
CA VAL A 210 1.51 5.98 -23.49
C VAL A 210 1.68 7.32 -24.18
N GLY A 211 2.94 7.68 -24.41
CA GLY A 211 3.32 8.88 -25.13
C GLY A 211 3.05 8.74 -26.62
N THR A 212 2.34 9.70 -27.22
CA THR A 212 2.16 9.79 -28.68
C THR A 212 2.00 11.24 -29.13
N ALA A 213 2.01 11.48 -30.44
CA ALA A 213 1.86 12.80 -31.06
C ALA A 213 1.07 12.68 -32.37
N GLU A 214 0.55 13.81 -32.87
CA GLU A 214 -0.26 13.84 -34.09
C GLU A 214 0.57 13.45 -35.32
N ALA A 215 0.15 12.37 -35.99
CA ALA A 215 0.81 11.84 -37.18
C ALA A 215 -0.22 11.17 -38.09
N LEU A 216 -0.52 11.78 -39.23
CA LEU A 216 -1.46 11.23 -40.22
C LEU A 216 -0.86 10.00 -40.95
N PRO A 217 -1.61 8.91 -41.19
CA PRO A 217 -2.96 8.56 -40.67
C PRO A 217 -2.95 7.70 -39.38
N TRP A 218 -1.86 7.75 -38.59
CA TRP A 218 -1.58 6.80 -37.51
C TRP A 218 -2.18 7.21 -36.16
N THR A 219 -2.15 8.50 -35.86
CA THR A 219 -2.70 9.09 -34.64
C THR A 219 -3.19 10.49 -34.98
N THR A 220 -4.51 10.66 -34.96
CA THR A 220 -5.20 11.90 -35.34
C THR A 220 -6.24 12.25 -34.32
N LYS A 221 -6.56 13.53 -34.21
CA LYS A 221 -7.69 13.99 -33.38
C LYS A 221 -8.98 13.59 -34.07
N LYS A 222 -9.85 12.88 -33.36
CA LYS A 222 -11.15 12.47 -33.88
C LYS A 222 -12.01 13.71 -34.13
N ARG A 223 -12.61 13.78 -35.31
CA ARG A 223 -13.49 14.90 -35.70
C ARG A 223 -14.92 14.42 -35.88
N ASP A 224 -15.88 15.25 -35.51
CA ASP A 224 -17.29 14.98 -35.75
C ASP A 224 -17.56 14.97 -37.27
N PRO A 225 -18.22 13.93 -37.82
CA PRO A 225 -18.46 13.82 -39.26
C PRO A 225 -19.34 14.94 -39.85
N ASN A 226 -20.21 15.56 -39.03
CA ASN A 226 -21.16 16.57 -39.47
C ASN A 226 -20.63 17.99 -39.30
N THR A 227 -19.87 18.26 -38.23
CA THR A 227 -19.37 19.62 -37.91
C THR A 227 -17.89 19.81 -38.22
N GLY A 228 -17.11 18.72 -38.31
CA GLY A 228 -15.65 18.76 -38.49
C GLY A 228 -14.86 19.22 -37.26
N GLU A 229 -15.54 19.48 -36.14
CA GLU A 229 -14.94 19.89 -34.87
C GLU A 229 -14.27 18.72 -34.16
N VAL A 230 -13.26 19.01 -33.35
CA VAL A 230 -12.55 17.98 -32.57
C VAL A 230 -13.46 17.47 -31.46
N MET A 231 -13.62 16.16 -31.38
CA MET A 231 -14.42 15.52 -30.35
C MET A 231 -13.64 15.43 -29.04
N THR A 232 -14.33 15.69 -27.93
CA THR A 232 -13.81 15.48 -26.57
C THR A 232 -14.63 14.43 -25.83
N ASP A 233 -14.01 13.76 -24.86
CA ASP A 233 -14.69 12.86 -23.96
C ASP A 233 -15.46 13.61 -22.86
N LYS A 234 -16.03 12.86 -21.91
CA LYS A 234 -16.82 13.39 -20.78
C LYS A 234 -16.00 14.29 -19.85
N ASP A 235 -14.68 14.12 -19.83
CA ASP A 235 -13.74 14.87 -19.01
C ASP A 235 -13.15 16.07 -19.78
N GLY A 236 -13.61 16.31 -21.02
CA GLY A 236 -13.14 17.38 -21.89
C GLY A 236 -11.79 17.09 -22.56
N LYS A 237 -11.28 15.85 -22.50
CA LYS A 237 -10.04 15.46 -23.16
C LYS A 237 -10.30 15.09 -24.62
N ILE A 238 -9.39 15.50 -25.49
CA ILE A 238 -9.47 15.21 -26.94
C ILE A 238 -9.49 13.70 -27.19
N ILE A 239 -10.44 13.24 -28.00
CA ILE A 239 -10.50 11.86 -28.46
C ILE A 239 -9.52 11.69 -29.63
N TRP A 240 -8.67 10.67 -29.54
CA TRP A 240 -7.72 10.31 -30.58
C TRP A 240 -8.18 9.07 -31.33
N GLU A 241 -7.86 8.99 -32.61
CA GLU A 241 -8.14 7.84 -33.49
C GLU A 241 -6.95 7.54 -34.40
N GLY A 242 -7.00 6.41 -35.09
CA GLY A 242 -5.96 5.96 -36.02
C GLY A 242 -5.31 4.65 -35.59
N TYR A 243 -4.50 4.08 -36.49
CA TYR A 243 -3.96 2.74 -36.33
C TYR A 243 -3.21 2.51 -35.00
N CYS A 244 -2.44 3.49 -34.51
CA CYS A 244 -1.71 3.30 -33.24
C CYS A 244 -2.66 3.25 -32.04
N ILE A 245 -3.76 4.01 -32.09
CA ILE A 245 -4.76 4.05 -31.02
C ILE A 245 -5.54 2.73 -30.98
N ASP A 246 -5.96 2.23 -32.14
CA ASP A 246 -6.61 0.92 -32.25
C ASP A 246 -5.68 -0.21 -31.79
N PHE A 247 -4.40 -0.11 -32.15
CA PHE A 247 -3.39 -1.10 -31.76
C PHE A 247 -3.18 -1.13 -30.25
N ILE A 248 -2.96 0.03 -29.59
CA ILE A 248 -2.78 0.05 -28.13
C ILE A 248 -4.05 -0.39 -27.40
N GLN A 249 -5.23 -0.05 -27.91
CA GLN A 249 -6.49 -0.52 -27.36
C GLN A 249 -6.62 -2.04 -27.45
N LYS A 250 -6.33 -2.63 -28.61
CA LYS A 250 -6.33 -4.10 -28.78
C LYS A 250 -5.28 -4.79 -27.92
N LEU A 251 -4.12 -4.15 -27.73
CA LEU A 251 -3.07 -4.66 -26.86
C LEU A 251 -3.49 -4.62 -25.39
N ALA A 252 -4.10 -3.52 -24.95
CA ALA A 252 -4.64 -3.32 -23.61
C ALA A 252 -5.73 -4.35 -23.27
N GLU A 253 -6.65 -4.61 -24.21
CA GLU A 253 -7.67 -5.66 -24.11
C GLU A 253 -7.02 -7.05 -23.97
N LYS A 254 -6.08 -7.39 -24.85
CA LYS A 254 -5.46 -8.73 -24.89
C LYS A 254 -4.56 -9.01 -23.69
N MET A 255 -3.88 -8.00 -23.17
CA MET A 255 -2.95 -8.11 -22.04
C MET A 255 -3.56 -7.69 -20.70
N ASN A 256 -4.83 -7.29 -20.69
CA ASN A 256 -5.56 -6.81 -19.52
C ASN A 256 -4.80 -5.72 -18.75
N PHE A 257 -4.50 -4.60 -19.41
CA PHE A 257 -3.96 -3.40 -18.77
C PHE A 257 -4.78 -2.16 -19.15
N ASP A 258 -4.72 -1.14 -18.31
CA ASP A 258 -5.27 0.19 -18.59
C ASP A 258 -4.16 1.14 -19.01
N TYR A 259 -4.52 2.23 -19.70
CA TYR A 259 -3.54 3.22 -20.10
C TYR A 259 -4.13 4.60 -20.23
N GLU A 260 -3.27 5.62 -20.17
CA GLU A 260 -3.61 6.97 -20.58
C GLU A 260 -2.66 7.47 -21.66
N LEU A 261 -3.23 8.16 -22.65
CA LEU A 261 -2.44 8.86 -23.66
C LEU A 261 -1.87 10.14 -23.08
N VAL A 262 -0.55 10.32 -23.27
CA VAL A 262 0.20 11.52 -22.93
C VAL A 262 0.65 12.17 -24.23
N ILE A 263 0.20 13.40 -24.47
CA ILE A 263 0.53 14.17 -25.67
C ILE A 263 1.45 15.32 -25.25
N PRO A 264 2.60 15.52 -25.91
CA PRO A 264 3.50 16.62 -25.60
C PRO A 264 2.85 17.97 -25.93
N GLU A 265 3.24 19.02 -25.22
CA GLU A 265 2.67 20.37 -25.41
C GLU A 265 2.88 20.90 -26.84
N ASP A 266 4.02 20.59 -27.45
CA ASP A 266 4.35 20.99 -28.82
C ASP A 266 3.74 20.06 -29.89
N ASN A 267 2.98 19.05 -29.48
CA ASN A 267 2.31 18.07 -30.33
C ASN A 267 3.28 17.37 -31.32
N SER A 268 4.56 17.28 -30.99
CA SER A 268 5.62 16.69 -31.81
C SER A 268 6.31 15.53 -31.10
N PHE A 269 6.79 14.55 -31.87
CA PHE A 269 7.65 13.51 -31.30
C PHE A 269 8.96 14.06 -30.74
N GLY A 270 9.45 15.18 -31.29
CA GLY A 270 10.66 15.84 -30.83
C GLY A 270 11.81 15.78 -31.82
N HIS A 271 12.61 16.84 -31.77
CA HIS A 271 13.82 17.06 -32.54
C HIS A 271 14.98 17.38 -31.59
N LYS A 272 16.18 17.00 -32.00
CA LYS A 272 17.40 17.35 -31.27
C LYS A 272 17.72 18.82 -31.55
N LEU A 273 17.70 19.64 -30.51
CA LEU A 273 18.06 21.04 -30.57
C LEU A 273 19.60 21.19 -30.70
N PRO A 274 20.09 22.33 -31.24
CA PRO A 274 21.53 22.62 -31.29
C PRO A 274 22.21 22.59 -29.92
N SER A 275 21.46 22.85 -28.85
CA SER A 275 21.92 22.73 -27.45
C SER A 275 22.18 21.29 -26.99
N GLY A 276 21.93 20.29 -27.84
CA GLY A 276 22.03 18.87 -27.50
C GLY A 276 20.82 18.30 -26.77
N LYS A 277 19.88 19.14 -26.33
CA LYS A 277 18.61 18.75 -25.69
C LYS A 277 17.57 18.34 -26.73
N TRP A 278 16.58 17.55 -26.33
CA TRP A 278 15.42 17.20 -27.16
C TRP A 278 14.19 18.02 -26.75
N ASN A 279 13.37 18.43 -27.71
CA ASN A 279 12.00 18.88 -27.47
C ASN A 279 10.99 17.76 -27.78
N GLY A 280 9.70 18.08 -27.79
CA GLY A 280 8.60 17.15 -27.99
C GLY A 280 8.55 16.00 -27.02
N LEU A 281 7.85 14.95 -27.43
CA LEU A 281 7.68 13.76 -26.61
C LEU A 281 9.02 13.23 -26.11
N VAL A 282 10.03 13.09 -26.98
CA VAL A 282 11.38 12.64 -26.58
C VAL A 282 12.00 13.58 -25.53
N GLY A 283 11.81 14.89 -25.68
CA GLY A 283 12.22 15.88 -24.69
C GLY A 283 11.51 15.72 -23.35
N ASP A 284 10.19 15.55 -23.36
CA ASP A 284 9.36 15.37 -22.18
C ASP A 284 9.69 14.06 -21.46
N LEU A 285 9.91 12.99 -22.23
CA LEU A 285 10.44 11.70 -21.76
C LEU A 285 11.82 11.87 -21.10
N SER A 286 12.72 12.67 -21.69
CA SER A 286 14.08 12.88 -21.17
C SER A 286 14.12 13.75 -19.91
N ARG A 287 13.21 14.73 -19.79
CA ARG A 287 13.10 15.63 -18.64
C ARG A 287 12.20 15.09 -17.53
N GLY A 288 11.34 14.12 -17.82
CA GLY A 288 10.30 13.64 -16.90
C GLY A 288 9.16 14.65 -16.75
N VAL A 289 9.06 15.60 -17.69
CA VAL A 289 8.07 16.68 -17.69
C VAL A 289 6.96 16.27 -18.64
N SER A 290 6.16 15.29 -18.21
CA SER A 290 4.77 15.21 -18.66
C SER A 290 3.92 15.71 -17.50
N PRO A 291 2.83 16.46 -17.72
CA PRO A 291 2.03 16.99 -16.63
C PRO A 291 1.56 15.84 -15.73
N LEU A 292 2.01 15.90 -14.48
CA LEU A 292 1.85 14.93 -13.38
C LEU A 292 2.70 13.65 -13.48
N GLU A 293 4.01 13.82 -13.22
CA GLU A 293 4.96 12.86 -12.62
C GLU A 293 5.06 11.47 -13.29
N SER A 294 5.99 11.26 -14.24
CA SER A 294 6.26 9.92 -14.79
C SER A 294 7.73 9.49 -14.86
N PRO A 295 8.03 8.18 -14.69
CA PRO A 295 9.37 7.57 -14.60
C PRO A 295 9.84 6.91 -15.91
N GLN A 296 11.01 6.24 -15.84
CA GLN A 296 11.80 5.67 -16.94
C GLN A 296 11.09 4.76 -17.95
N ILE A 297 11.76 4.60 -19.10
CA ILE A 297 11.24 4.38 -20.46
C ILE A 297 11.38 2.90 -20.86
N ASN A 298 10.29 2.32 -21.37
CA ASN A 298 10.36 1.20 -22.29
C ASN A 298 9.74 1.64 -23.62
N ALA A 299 10.57 1.88 -24.63
CA ALA A 299 10.06 1.97 -25.98
C ALA A 299 9.79 0.53 -26.44
N LEU A 300 8.53 0.16 -26.67
CA LEU A 300 8.24 -0.95 -27.55
C LEU A 300 8.51 -0.46 -28.99
N THR A 301 9.79 -0.36 -29.35
CA THR A 301 10.18 -0.39 -30.75
C THR A 301 10.18 -1.86 -31.16
N PRO A 302 9.43 -2.29 -32.19
CA PRO A 302 9.64 -3.60 -32.78
C PRO A 302 11.13 -3.73 -33.11
N SER A 303 11.80 -4.69 -32.47
CA SER A 303 13.22 -4.94 -32.69
C SER A 303 13.47 -5.18 -34.17
N THR A 304 14.33 -4.34 -34.76
CA THR A 304 15.07 -4.62 -36.00
C THR A 304 14.25 -5.27 -37.12
N SER A 305 13.38 -4.48 -37.74
CA SER A 305 12.92 -4.74 -39.11
C SER A 305 13.20 -3.51 -39.96
N PRO A 306 13.55 -3.65 -41.25
CA PRO A 306 13.92 -2.52 -42.11
C PRO A 306 12.73 -1.60 -42.46
N PHE A 307 11.54 -1.85 -41.92
CA PHE A 307 10.39 -0.95 -42.02
C PHE A 307 10.43 0.12 -40.92
N ASN A 308 11.45 0.97 -40.99
CA ASN A 308 11.52 2.21 -40.25
C ASN A 308 10.59 3.23 -40.94
N SER A 309 9.28 3.10 -40.70
CA SER A 309 8.35 4.19 -40.99
C SER A 309 8.23 5.05 -39.74
N PRO A 310 8.63 6.34 -39.75
CA PRO A 310 8.67 7.24 -38.58
C PRO A 310 7.27 7.66 -38.11
N ARG A 311 6.31 6.74 -38.14
CA ARG A 311 4.92 7.09 -38.42
C ARG A 311 3.95 6.56 -37.36
N CYS A 312 4.24 5.44 -36.71
CA CYS A 312 3.49 4.94 -35.56
C CYS A 312 4.45 4.66 -34.39
N LEU A 313 4.66 5.67 -33.53
CA LEU A 313 5.53 5.59 -32.36
C LEU A 313 4.69 5.72 -31.09
N LEU A 314 4.68 4.65 -30.29
CA LEU A 314 4.09 4.62 -28.96
C LEU A 314 5.20 4.41 -27.93
N PHE A 315 5.33 5.36 -27.00
CA PHE A 315 6.32 5.26 -25.94
C PHE A 315 5.63 4.85 -24.65
N PHE A 316 6.00 3.68 -24.10
CA PHE A 316 5.50 3.26 -22.79
C PHE A 316 6.35 3.91 -21.71
N LEU A 317 5.72 4.81 -20.98
CA LEU A 317 6.20 5.44 -19.77
C LEU A 317 5.89 4.51 -18.60
N ASN A 318 6.70 3.47 -18.38
CA ASN A 318 6.59 2.63 -17.20
C ASN A 318 7.96 2.25 -16.66
N GLY A 319 8.19 2.56 -15.37
CA GLY A 319 9.35 2.09 -14.64
C GLY A 319 9.27 0.57 -14.48
N ILE A 320 10.24 -0.15 -15.05
CA ILE A 320 10.44 -1.56 -14.73
C ILE A 320 10.82 -1.64 -13.24
N SER A 321 9.91 -2.14 -12.41
CA SER A 321 10.32 -2.84 -11.20
C SER A 321 10.73 -4.24 -11.63
N ASN A 322 12.03 -4.54 -11.64
CA ASN A 322 12.48 -5.92 -11.75
C ASN A 322 11.90 -6.68 -10.57
N ALA A 323 10.87 -7.48 -10.82
CA ALA A 323 10.49 -8.58 -9.95
C ALA A 323 11.34 -9.78 -10.38
N THR A 324 12.44 -9.99 -9.64
CA THR A 324 13.04 -11.32 -9.45
C THR A 324 12.29 -12.03 -8.33
#